data_AF-A0A9N8LYF7-F1
#
_entry.id   AF-A0A9N8LYF7-F1
#
_cell.length_a   1.000
_cell.length_b   1.000
_cell.length_c   1.000
_cell.angle_alpha   90.00
_cell.angle_beta   90.00
_cell.angle_gamma   90.00
#
_symmetry.space_group_name_H-M   'P 1'
#
loop_
_entity.id
_entity.type
_entity.pdbx_description
1 polymer ?
#
loop_
_entity_poly.entity_id
_entity_poly.type
_entity_poly.pdbx_seq_one_letter_code
_entity_poly.pdbx_strand_id
1 'polypeptide(L)'
;MTTAAPTRQQILRLYRRYLSTSQSFASYNFRTYFLRRSRDMFRSALLPASEATTASPFSKAASVTAPVVPASLVHAPISTPAGASPFGTSLAASLQHKESSSGTPEERLAAFYERASAELDALRRAAVVNRLYQGERLVVEEPRLIIGGGGSGAEASVGGGGQPV
;
A
#
# COMPACT_ATOMS: atom_id res chain seq x y z
N MET A 1 -32.27 -13.03 -1.34
CA MET A 1 -31.69 -13.25 -2.68
C MET A 1 -30.45 -14.13 -2.48
N THR A 2 -30.48 -15.38 -2.92
CA THR A 2 -29.33 -16.30 -2.83
C THR A 2 -28.29 -15.89 -3.87
N THR A 3 -27.28 -15.12 -3.46
CA THR A 3 -26.20 -14.69 -4.33
C THR A 3 -25.29 -15.88 -4.63
N ALA A 4 -25.31 -16.37 -5.87
CA ALA A 4 -24.41 -17.44 -6.30
C ALA A 4 -22.95 -17.01 -6.10
N ALA A 5 -22.09 -17.95 -5.70
CA ALA A 5 -20.68 -17.68 -5.48
C ALA A 5 -20.02 -17.13 -6.77
N PRO A 6 -19.22 -16.05 -6.67
CA PRO A 6 -18.57 -15.46 -7.84
C PRO A 6 -17.52 -16.41 -8.41
N THR A 7 -17.51 -16.54 -9.73
CA THR A 7 -16.55 -17.39 -10.42
C THR A 7 -15.13 -16.81 -10.33
N ARG A 8 -14.11 -17.68 -10.37
CA ARG A 8 -12.69 -17.27 -10.36
C ARG A 8 -12.37 -16.24 -11.45
N GLN A 9 -12.94 -16.38 -12.64
CA GLN A 9 -12.73 -15.45 -13.75
C GLN A 9 -13.30 -14.06 -13.47
N GLN A 10 -14.47 -13.98 -12.82
CA GLN A 10 -15.07 -12.70 -12.42
C GLN A 10 -14.18 -11.97 -11.41
N ILE A 11 -13.61 -12.69 -10.44
CA ILE A 11 -12.66 -12.13 -9.46
C ILE A 11 -11.40 -11.61 -10.16
N LEU A 12 -10.82 -12.36 -11.09
CA LEU A 12 -9.62 -11.92 -11.82
C LEU A 12 -9.88 -10.68 -12.69
N ARG A 13 -11.05 -10.61 -13.35
CA ARG A 13 -11.47 -9.43 -14.11
C ARG A 13 -11.62 -8.22 -13.18
N LEU A 14 -12.23 -8.42 -12.01
CA LEU A 14 -12.39 -7.38 -11.00
C LEU A 14 -11.03 -6.85 -10.50
N TYR A 15 -10.11 -7.76 -10.16
CA TYR A 15 -8.75 -7.42 -9.73
C TYR A 15 -8.01 -6.58 -10.78
N ARG A 16 -8.04 -7.00 -12.05
CA ARG A 16 -7.40 -6.25 -13.15
C ARG A 16 -8.00 -4.85 -13.31
N ARG A 17 -9.32 -4.72 -13.24
CA ARG A 17 -10.00 -3.42 -13.30
C ARG A 17 -9.60 -2.51 -12.13
N TYR A 18 -9.44 -3.06 -10.93
CA TYR A 18 -8.93 -2.30 -9.78
C TYR A 18 -7.52 -1.78 -10.00
N LEU A 19 -6.61 -2.64 -10.46
CA LEU A 19 -5.23 -2.23 -10.73
C LEU A 19 -5.15 -1.17 -11.83
N SER A 20 -5.89 -1.34 -12.93
CA SER A 20 -5.88 -0.36 -14.03
C SER A 20 -6.48 0.98 -13.59
N THR A 21 -7.57 0.97 -12.81
CA THR A 21 -8.18 2.20 -12.29
C THR A 21 -7.25 2.88 -11.27
N SER A 22 -6.60 2.11 -10.40
CA SER A 22 -5.60 2.65 -9.45
C SER A 22 -4.39 3.28 -10.17
N GLN A 23 -3.99 2.74 -11.33
CA GLN A 23 -2.93 3.34 -12.15
C GLN A 23 -3.37 4.63 -12.86
N SER A 24 -4.67 4.80 -13.11
CA SER A 24 -5.20 5.98 -13.81
C SER A 24 -5.25 7.26 -12.96
N PHE A 25 -4.95 7.18 -11.65
CA PHE A 25 -4.79 8.37 -10.82
C PHE A 25 -3.55 9.16 -11.26
N ALA A 26 -3.73 10.46 -11.47
CA ALA A 26 -2.66 11.38 -11.84
C ALA A 26 -1.68 11.58 -10.67
N SER A 27 -2.19 11.69 -9.44
CA SER A 27 -1.34 11.89 -8.26
C SER A 27 -0.61 10.62 -7.82
N TYR A 28 0.69 10.74 -7.52
CA TYR A 28 1.50 9.62 -7.03
C TYR A 28 0.95 8.99 -5.75
N ASN A 29 0.52 9.81 -4.78
CA ASN A 29 0.03 9.32 -3.50
C ASN A 29 -1.20 8.43 -3.66
N PHE A 30 -2.18 8.84 -4.47
CA PHE A 30 -3.38 8.03 -4.70
C PHE A 30 -3.05 6.79 -5.52
N ARG A 31 -2.26 6.93 -6.59
CA ARG A 31 -1.85 5.80 -7.43
C ARG A 31 -1.16 4.71 -6.62
N THR A 32 -0.17 5.06 -5.82
CA THR A 32 0.59 4.10 -4.99
C THR A 32 -0.24 3.54 -3.83
N TYR A 33 -1.03 4.38 -3.16
CA TYR A 33 -1.92 3.95 -2.07
C TYR A 33 -2.96 2.95 -2.57
N PHE A 34 -3.70 3.27 -3.64
CA PHE A 34 -4.75 2.41 -4.15
C PHE A 34 -4.20 1.14 -4.79
N LEU A 35 -3.03 1.19 -5.44
CA LEU A 35 -2.34 -0.02 -5.90
C LEU A 35 -2.01 -0.97 -4.73
N ARG A 36 -1.42 -0.44 -3.66
CA ARG A 36 -1.10 -1.23 -2.47
C ARG A 36 -2.36 -1.77 -1.81
N ARG A 37 -3.31 -0.90 -1.46
CA ARG A 37 -4.58 -1.25 -0.81
C ARG A 37 -5.36 -2.29 -1.61
N SER A 38 -5.44 -2.16 -2.93
CA SER A 38 -6.13 -3.13 -3.78
C SER A 38 -5.46 -4.51 -3.66
N ARG A 39 -4.14 -4.57 -3.78
CA ARG A 39 -3.40 -5.85 -3.67
C ARG A 39 -3.61 -6.50 -2.31
N ASP A 40 -3.56 -5.72 -1.23
CA ASP A 40 -3.71 -6.23 0.13
C ASP A 40 -5.14 -6.68 0.41
N MET A 41 -6.15 -5.94 -0.06
CA MET A 41 -7.56 -6.30 0.02
C MET A 41 -7.85 -7.63 -0.68
N PHE A 42 -7.35 -7.82 -1.91
CA PHE A 42 -7.56 -9.09 -2.64
C PHE A 42 -6.76 -10.24 -2.02
N ARG A 43 -5.57 -9.98 -1.48
CA ARG A 43 -4.81 -11.02 -0.75
C ARG A 43 -5.54 -11.46 0.51
N SER A 44 -5.99 -10.53 1.36
CA SER A 44 -6.66 -10.87 2.62
C SER A 44 -8.00 -11.58 2.42
N ALA A 45 -8.73 -11.26 1.33
CA ALA A 45 -10.00 -11.90 1.02
C ALA A 45 -9.86 -13.30 0.42
N LEU A 46 -8.76 -13.57 -0.30
CA LEU A 46 -8.57 -14.82 -1.07
C LEU A 46 -7.65 -15.82 -0.38
N LEU A 47 -6.69 -15.37 0.43
CA LEU A 47 -5.82 -16.27 1.18
C LEU A 47 -6.50 -16.73 2.48
N PRO A 48 -6.39 -18.01 2.85
CA PRO A 48 -6.75 -18.47 4.18
C PRO A 48 -5.97 -17.68 5.24
N ALA A 49 -6.56 -17.44 6.40
CA ALA A 49 -5.95 -16.62 7.46
C ALA A 49 -4.55 -17.11 7.90
N SER A 50 -4.26 -18.41 7.73
CA SER A 50 -2.96 -19.02 8.01
C SER A 50 -1.85 -18.64 7.02
N GLU A 51 -2.19 -18.33 5.77
CA GLU A 51 -1.23 -18.01 4.69
C GLU A 51 -1.15 -16.51 4.39
N ALA A 52 -2.18 -15.74 4.77
CA ALA A 52 -2.23 -14.30 4.59
C ALA A 52 -1.13 -13.55 5.38
N THR A 53 -0.69 -14.10 6.51
CA THR A 53 0.37 -13.53 7.37
C THR A 53 1.77 -13.60 6.74
N THR A 54 2.03 -14.59 5.88
CA THR A 54 3.32 -14.82 5.21
C THR A 54 3.36 -14.27 3.77
N ALA A 55 2.21 -14.14 3.11
CA ALA A 55 2.15 -13.77 1.68
C ALA A 55 2.23 -12.26 1.38
N SER A 56 2.15 -11.39 2.39
CA SER A 56 2.30 -9.94 2.18
C SER A 56 3.77 -9.52 2.38
N PRO A 57 4.41 -8.81 1.42
CA PRO A 57 5.79 -8.36 1.57
C PRO A 57 5.99 -7.25 2.63
N PHE A 58 4.90 -6.83 3.29
CA PHE A 58 4.89 -5.78 4.32
C PHE A 58 4.20 -6.22 5.63
N SER A 59 3.96 -7.52 5.84
CA SER A 59 3.38 -7.98 7.11
C SER A 59 4.37 -7.69 8.23
N LYS A 60 3.84 -7.17 9.36
CA LYS A 60 4.56 -6.88 10.61
C LYS A 60 5.38 -8.08 11.14
N ALA A 61 5.11 -9.29 10.64
CA ALA A 61 5.85 -10.51 10.93
C ALA A 61 7.23 -10.60 10.24
N ALA A 62 7.46 -9.87 9.13
CA ALA A 62 8.77 -9.84 8.47
C ALA A 62 9.78 -8.90 9.16
N SER A 63 9.32 -8.08 10.10
CA SER A 63 10.14 -7.18 10.91
C SER A 63 9.98 -7.48 12.41
N VAL A 64 10.23 -8.73 12.82
CA VAL A 64 10.54 -9.00 14.23
C VAL A 64 11.98 -8.52 14.47
N THR A 65 12.16 -7.22 14.70
CA THR A 65 13.32 -6.77 15.45
C THR A 65 12.98 -7.03 16.91
N ALA A 66 13.71 -7.94 17.55
CA ALA A 66 13.55 -8.20 18.98
C ALA A 66 13.68 -6.88 19.76
N PRO A 67 12.90 -6.66 20.84
CA PRO A 67 13.04 -5.48 21.66
C PRO A 67 14.45 -5.45 22.27
N VAL A 68 15.21 -4.40 21.99
CA VAL A 68 16.39 -4.05 22.78
C VAL A 68 15.89 -3.78 24.19
N VAL A 69 16.32 -4.61 25.14
CA VAL A 69 15.98 -4.50 26.56
C VAL A 69 16.49 -3.14 27.09
N PRO A 70 15.63 -2.29 27.68
CA PRO A 70 16.02 -0.98 28.19
C PRO A 70 16.71 -1.12 29.56
N ALA A 71 17.85 -1.81 29.62
CA ALA A 71 18.77 -1.67 30.75
C ALA A 71 19.64 -0.39 30.62
N SER A 72 19.49 0.37 29.53
CA SER A 72 20.29 1.57 29.22
C SER A 72 19.59 2.91 29.45
N LEU A 73 18.39 2.94 30.04
CA LEU A 73 17.69 4.19 30.42
C LEU A 73 17.51 4.32 31.94
N VAL A 74 18.51 3.89 32.70
CA VAL A 74 18.66 4.26 34.12
C VAL A 74 18.92 5.77 34.20
N HIS A 75 17.85 6.57 34.10
CA HIS A 75 17.79 7.92 34.65
C HIS A 75 16.34 8.23 35.05
N ALA A 76 16.20 8.82 36.25
CA ALA A 76 15.03 8.77 37.11
C ALA A 76 13.75 9.47 36.59
N PRO A 77 12.56 9.08 37.07
CA PRO A 77 11.30 9.74 36.73
C PRO A 77 11.10 11.03 37.53
N ILE A 78 10.99 12.16 36.82
CA ILE A 78 10.42 13.41 37.35
C ILE A 78 8.88 13.36 37.20
N SER A 79 8.20 13.75 38.26
CA SER A 79 6.77 13.74 38.48
C SER A 79 6.02 14.95 37.88
N THR A 80 4.73 14.70 37.54
CA THR A 80 3.54 15.60 37.49
C THR A 80 3.35 16.63 36.34
N PRO A 81 2.12 17.17 36.09
CA PRO A 81 0.74 16.62 36.22
C PRO A 81 -0.23 16.96 35.05
N ALA A 82 -1.43 16.36 35.13
CA ALA A 82 -2.73 16.68 34.50
C ALA A 82 -2.87 17.91 33.56
N GLY A 83 -3.26 17.64 32.30
CA GLY A 83 -3.79 18.62 31.35
C GLY A 83 -4.43 17.91 30.16
N ALA A 84 -5.76 17.92 30.10
CA ALA A 84 -6.56 17.28 29.07
C ALA A 84 -6.35 17.92 27.68
N SER A 85 -6.10 17.10 26.66
CA SER A 85 -6.18 17.51 25.26
C SER A 85 -7.53 17.10 24.66
N PRO A 86 -8.36 18.04 24.19
CA PRO A 86 -9.76 17.82 23.81
C PRO A 86 -10.00 17.35 22.36
N PHE A 87 -8.99 16.86 21.63
CA PHE A 87 -9.16 16.50 20.22
C PHE A 87 -9.53 15.02 20.01
N GLY A 88 -10.78 14.71 20.35
CA GLY A 88 -11.71 13.88 19.57
C GLY A 88 -11.23 12.54 19.01
N THR A 89 -11.36 11.49 19.81
CA THR A 89 -11.31 10.05 19.46
C THR A 89 -12.49 9.58 18.59
N SER A 90 -13.15 10.45 17.81
CA SER A 90 -14.42 10.14 17.13
C SER A 90 -14.29 9.58 15.70
N LEU A 91 -13.13 9.72 15.05
CA LEU A 91 -12.91 9.15 13.69
C LEU A 91 -12.72 7.62 13.74
N ALA A 92 -12.18 7.09 14.84
CA ALA A 92 -11.91 5.66 14.98
C ALA A 92 -13.20 4.82 14.97
N ALA A 93 -14.32 5.37 15.46
CA ALA A 93 -15.61 4.67 15.51
C ALA A 93 -16.31 4.57 14.13
N SER A 94 -16.01 5.48 13.19
CA SER A 94 -16.60 5.42 11.82
C SER A 94 -15.82 4.51 10.86
N LEU A 95 -14.62 4.08 11.24
CA LEU A 95 -13.82 3.10 10.50
C LEU A 95 -14.08 1.66 10.96
N GLN A 96 -15.21 1.42 11.62
CA GLN A 96 -15.69 0.07 11.93
C GLN A 96 -15.91 -0.66 10.60
N HIS A 97 -14.87 -1.35 10.12
CA HIS A 97 -15.01 -2.36 9.11
C HIS A 97 -15.97 -3.39 9.69
N LYS A 98 -17.20 -3.42 9.16
CA LYS A 98 -18.18 -4.47 9.39
C LYS A 98 -17.53 -5.80 9.01
N GLU A 99 -16.86 -6.44 9.96
CA GLU A 99 -16.26 -7.76 9.82
C GLU A 99 -17.38 -8.79 9.81
N SER A 100 -17.81 -9.19 8.63
CA SER A 100 -18.68 -10.35 8.43
C SER A 100 -17.82 -11.62 8.49
N SER A 101 -17.36 -12.01 9.68
CA SER A 101 -16.54 -13.21 9.87
C SER A 101 -17.37 -14.48 10.15
N SER A 102 -18.72 -14.39 10.23
CA SER A 102 -19.60 -15.47 10.70
C SER A 102 -20.44 -16.16 9.60
N GLY A 103 -19.96 -16.25 8.35
CA GLY A 103 -20.67 -16.90 7.23
C GLY A 103 -19.86 -17.98 6.53
N THR A 104 -20.51 -18.80 5.69
CA THR A 104 -19.81 -19.79 4.85
C THR A 104 -18.78 -19.09 3.93
N PRO A 105 -17.68 -19.75 3.52
CA PRO A 105 -16.67 -19.11 2.69
C PRO A 105 -17.24 -18.58 1.36
N GLU A 106 -18.26 -19.24 0.80
CA GLU A 106 -18.93 -18.84 -0.44
C GLU A 106 -19.74 -17.55 -0.27
N GLU A 107 -20.53 -17.44 0.81
CA GLU A 107 -21.28 -16.23 1.14
C GLU A 107 -20.35 -15.04 1.41
N ARG A 108 -19.21 -15.29 2.08
CA ARG A 108 -18.17 -14.29 2.31
C ARG A 108 -17.58 -13.77 1.00
N LEU A 109 -17.31 -14.66 0.03
CA LEU A 109 -16.82 -14.28 -1.29
C LEU A 109 -17.86 -13.49 -2.10
N ALA A 110 -19.13 -13.89 -2.05
CA ALA A 110 -20.21 -13.15 -2.69
C ALA A 110 -20.35 -11.74 -2.09
N ALA A 111 -20.40 -11.62 -0.76
CA ALA A 111 -20.45 -10.33 -0.09
C ALA A 111 -19.22 -9.44 -0.39
N PHE A 112 -18.03 -10.06 -0.45
CA PHE A 112 -16.80 -9.37 -0.86
C PHE A 112 -16.90 -8.84 -2.29
N TYR A 113 -17.38 -9.66 -3.24
CA TYR A 113 -17.52 -9.28 -4.64
C TYR A 113 -18.47 -8.10 -4.83
N GLU A 114 -19.64 -8.14 -4.19
CA GLU A 114 -20.61 -7.05 -4.23
C GLU A 114 -20.03 -5.75 -3.69
N ARG A 115 -19.39 -5.81 -2.50
CA ARG A 115 -18.74 -4.64 -1.90
C ARG A 115 -17.63 -4.07 -2.78
N ALA A 116 -16.77 -4.94 -3.31
CA ALA A 116 -15.67 -4.54 -4.17
C ALA A 116 -16.17 -3.96 -5.50
N SER A 117 -17.29 -4.46 -6.05
CA SER A 117 -17.89 -3.87 -7.25
C SER A 117 -18.35 -2.43 -7.03
N ALA A 118 -18.99 -2.16 -5.88
CA ALA A 118 -19.43 -0.81 -5.50
C ALA A 118 -18.24 0.14 -5.22
N GLU A 119 -17.21 -0.35 -4.53
CA GLU A 119 -16.01 0.44 -4.25
C GLU A 119 -15.19 0.72 -5.53
N LEU A 120 -15.21 -0.18 -6.52
CA LEU A 120 -14.63 0.05 -7.85
C LEU A 120 -15.27 1.28 -8.51
N ASP A 121 -16.59 1.41 -8.47
CA ASP A 121 -17.28 2.55 -9.08
C ASP A 121 -17.03 3.87 -8.33
N ALA A 122 -16.82 3.82 -7.00
CA ALA A 122 -16.30 4.96 -6.26
C ALA A 122 -14.87 5.32 -6.69
N LEU A 123 -14.00 4.33 -6.84
CA LEU A 123 -12.60 4.51 -7.27
C LEU A 123 -12.50 5.12 -8.67
N ARG A 124 -13.35 4.69 -9.61
CA ARG A 124 -13.44 5.25 -10.97
C ARG A 124 -13.78 6.72 -10.96
N ARG A 125 -14.82 7.11 -10.20
CA ARG A 125 -15.21 8.51 -10.07
C ARG A 125 -14.09 9.35 -9.45
N ALA A 126 -13.45 8.84 -8.41
CA ALA A 126 -12.32 9.50 -7.77
C ALA A 126 -11.13 9.70 -8.74
N ALA A 127 -10.84 8.72 -9.60
CA ALA A 127 -9.79 8.83 -10.61
C ALA A 127 -10.11 9.93 -11.65
N VAL A 128 -11.35 10.01 -12.11
CA VAL A 128 -11.79 11.06 -13.05
C VAL A 128 -11.64 12.45 -12.41
N VAL A 129 -12.12 12.63 -11.19
CA VAL A 129 -12.01 13.92 -10.46
C VAL A 129 -10.55 14.30 -10.23
N ASN A 130 -9.71 13.34 -9.83
CA ASN A 130 -8.28 13.58 -9.63
C ASN A 130 -7.59 14.04 -10.91
N ARG A 131 -8.04 13.57 -12.07
CA ARG A 131 -7.51 14.01 -13.37
C ARG A 131 -7.99 15.41 -13.76
N LEU A 132 -9.25 15.75 -13.47
CA LEU A 132 -9.82 17.08 -13.76
C LEU A 132 -9.17 18.19 -12.94
N TYR A 133 -8.83 17.89 -11.68
CA TYR A 133 -8.21 18.83 -10.75
C TYR A 133 -6.77 18.43 -10.41
N GLN A 134 -6.01 17.99 -11.42
CA GLN A 134 -4.61 17.65 -11.23
C GLN A 134 -3.78 18.91 -10.92
N GLY A 135 -2.90 18.82 -9.92
CA GLY A 135 -1.90 19.84 -9.62
C GLY A 135 -0.53 19.53 -10.24
N GLU A 136 0.49 20.27 -9.81
CA GLU A 136 1.88 19.98 -10.15
C GLU A 136 2.30 18.59 -9.63
N ARG A 137 3.19 17.93 -10.36
CA ARG A 137 3.70 16.61 -9.97
C ARG A 137 4.69 16.77 -8.82
N LEU A 138 4.73 15.77 -7.95
CA LEU A 138 5.69 15.78 -6.84
C LEU A 138 7.12 15.60 -7.38
N VAL A 139 8.11 16.16 -6.67
CA VAL A 139 9.54 16.01 -7.00
C VAL A 139 9.96 14.55 -7.17
N VAL A 140 9.32 13.64 -6.43
CA VAL A 140 9.57 12.19 -6.50
C VAL A 140 9.05 11.52 -7.77
N GLU A 141 8.20 12.21 -8.55
CA GLU A 141 7.60 11.68 -9.77
C GLU A 141 8.42 11.96 -11.02
N GLU A 142 9.32 12.95 -10.95
CA GLU A 142 10.28 13.24 -12.00
C GLU A 142 11.52 12.41 -11.73
N PRO A 143 11.77 11.34 -12.50
CA PRO A 143 13.11 10.79 -12.52
C PRO A 143 14.00 11.90 -13.08
N ARG A 144 14.77 12.57 -12.21
CA ARG A 144 15.92 13.34 -12.69
C ARG A 144 16.81 12.33 -13.38
N LEU A 145 16.69 12.24 -14.70
CA LEU A 145 17.67 11.53 -15.50
C LEU A 145 18.97 12.27 -15.25
N ILE A 146 19.84 11.68 -14.43
CA ILE A 146 21.21 12.16 -14.21
C ILE A 146 21.96 11.84 -15.52
N ILE A 147 21.68 12.62 -16.56
CA ILE A 147 22.43 12.64 -17.80
C ILE A 147 23.20 13.95 -17.75
N GLY A 148 24.43 13.91 -17.25
CA GLY A 148 25.28 15.11 -17.19
C GLY A 148 26.13 15.21 -15.94
N GLY A 149 26.95 14.19 -15.70
CA GLY A 149 28.02 14.21 -14.70
C GLY A 149 29.26 13.50 -15.24
N GLY A 150 29.57 13.71 -16.52
CA GLY A 150 30.72 13.13 -17.20
C GLY A 150 31.39 14.21 -18.04
N GLY A 151 32.25 15.02 -17.40
CA GLY A 151 32.96 16.11 -18.07
C GLY A 151 34.41 16.31 -17.62
N SER A 152 34.96 15.49 -16.73
CA SER A 152 36.31 15.73 -16.18
C SER A 152 37.01 14.47 -15.66
N GLY A 153 36.89 13.33 -16.35
CA GLY A 153 37.54 12.10 -15.89
C GLY A 153 37.46 10.90 -16.82
N ALA A 154 37.03 11.08 -18.06
CA ALA A 154 36.99 9.98 -19.04
C ALA A 154 38.38 9.66 -19.61
N GLU A 155 39.35 10.57 -19.46
CA GLU A 155 40.71 10.44 -19.94
C GLU A 155 41.60 9.51 -19.08
N ALA A 156 41.19 9.13 -17.88
CA ALA A 156 41.98 8.24 -17.02
C ALA A 156 41.83 6.73 -17.36
N SER A 157 40.90 6.36 -18.25
CA SER A 157 40.58 4.95 -18.50
C SER A 157 41.30 4.32 -19.70
N VAL A 158 42.17 5.05 -20.42
CA VAL A 158 42.93 4.51 -21.56
C VAL A 158 44.42 4.80 -21.38
N GLY A 159 45.14 3.90 -20.72
CA GLY A 159 46.60 4.03 -20.59
C GLY A 159 47.23 2.97 -19.71
N GLY A 160 47.47 1.77 -20.26
CA GLY A 160 48.17 0.71 -19.52
C GLY A 160 48.32 -0.59 -20.30
N GLY A 161 48.62 -0.52 -21.61
CA GLY A 161 49.04 -1.69 -22.37
C GLY A 161 50.46 -2.08 -21.96
N GLY A 162 50.59 -3.14 -21.16
CA GLY A 162 51.88 -3.75 -20.84
C GLY A 162 52.54 -4.32 -22.09
N GLN A 163 53.78 -3.90 -22.36
CA GLN A 163 54.68 -4.54 -23.31
C GLN A 163 55.15 -5.90 -22.76
N PRO A 164 55.25 -6.94 -23.60
CA PRO A 164 55.92 -8.19 -23.23
C PRO A 164 57.42 -8.10 -23.53
N VAL A 165 58.27 -8.35 -22.52
CA VAL A 165 59.63 -8.88 -22.68
C VAL A 165 59.89 -9.85 -21.54
#